data_AF-A0A7C0VML9-F1
#
_entry.id   AF-A0A7C0VML9-F1
#
_cell.length_a   1.000
_cell.length_b   1.000
_cell.length_c   1.000
_cell.angle_alpha   90.00
_cell.angle_beta   90.00
_cell.angle_gamma   90.00
#
_symmetry.space_group_name_H-M   'P 1'
#
loop_
_entity.id
_entity.type
_entity.pdbx_description
1 polymer ?
#
loop_
_entity_poly.entity_id
_entity_poly.type
_entity_poly.pdbx_seq_one_letter_code
_entity_poly.pdbx_strand_id
1 'polypeptide(L)'
;MKKIERKKMSLKKDFLALTGQHPVLEPVFRKAVQAAPVMGHPLPYSEFRYPLSGNRYLLVGDAAGVVNPLTGEGVGNALHTGLLAAGHIAECSSAGDYRADRNKLYDRLVKKRISGGLTLGKRMQKLASHEKTVNLLFHVAASFPSLKRWMKGMIRRL
;
A
#
# COMPACT_ATOMS: atom_id res chain seq x y z
N MET A 1 -4.05 6.16 12.82
CA MET A 1 -5.02 5.43 13.67
C MET A 1 -6.12 6.34 14.25
N LYS A 2 -5.82 7.52 14.83
CA LYS A 2 -6.82 8.48 15.38
C LYS A 2 -7.98 8.96 14.45
N LYS A 3 -7.95 8.70 13.14
CA LYS A 3 -9.03 9.10 12.19
C LYS A 3 -10.07 7.99 11.95
N ILE A 4 -9.73 6.71 12.15
CA ILE A 4 -10.65 5.59 11.91
C ILE A 4 -11.52 5.34 13.16
N GLU A 5 -10.99 5.55 14.37
CA GLU A 5 -11.81 5.52 15.60
C GLU A 5 -12.83 6.68 15.67
N ARG A 6 -12.59 7.78 14.94
CA ARG A 6 -13.48 8.97 14.93
C ARG A 6 -14.75 8.81 14.10
N LYS A 7 -14.82 7.79 13.24
CA LYS A 7 -16.03 7.40 12.50
C LYS A 7 -16.22 5.92 12.81
N LYS A 8 -17.24 5.53 13.58
CA LYS A 8 -17.62 4.13 13.88
C LYS A 8 -18.00 3.35 12.60
N MET A 9 -17.08 3.19 11.66
CA MET A 9 -17.25 2.48 10.41
C MET A 9 -16.82 1.04 10.60
N SER A 10 -17.72 0.11 10.28
CA SER A 10 -17.40 -1.30 10.22
C SER A 10 -17.12 -1.66 8.76
N LEU A 11 -15.85 -1.71 8.38
CA LEU A 11 -15.42 -1.98 6.99
C LEU A 11 -16.09 -3.23 6.41
N LYS A 12 -16.32 -4.25 7.23
CA LYS A 12 -17.03 -5.47 6.82
C LYS A 12 -18.49 -5.19 6.47
N LYS A 13 -19.20 -4.41 7.29
CA LYS A 13 -20.59 -4.01 7.01
C LYS A 13 -20.65 -3.11 5.77
N ASP A 14 -19.73 -2.17 5.64
CA ASP A 14 -19.67 -1.25 4.51
C ASP A 14 -19.40 -2.00 3.20
N PHE A 15 -18.49 -2.98 3.20
CA PHE A 15 -18.23 -3.84 2.05
C PHE A 15 -19.49 -4.61 1.60
N LEU A 16 -20.21 -5.23 2.54
CA LEU A 16 -21.45 -5.96 2.24
C LEU A 16 -22.55 -5.03 1.74
N ALA A 17 -22.70 -3.83 2.34
CA ALA A 17 -23.66 -2.84 1.89
C ALA A 17 -23.34 -2.35 0.47
N LEU A 18 -22.07 -2.05 0.18
CA LEU A 18 -21.65 -1.60 -1.15
C LEU A 18 -21.88 -2.66 -2.22
N THR A 19 -21.52 -3.91 -1.96
CA THR A 19 -21.70 -5.00 -2.93
C THR A 19 -23.17 -5.36 -3.16
N GLY A 20 -24.06 -5.12 -2.18
CA GLY A 20 -25.50 -5.42 -2.31
C GLY A 20 -26.37 -4.24 -2.76
N GLN A 21 -25.94 -3.00 -2.59
CA GLN A 21 -26.81 -1.82 -2.76
C GLN A 21 -26.21 -0.74 -3.67
N HIS A 22 -24.90 -0.72 -3.92
CA HIS A 22 -24.29 0.36 -4.69
C HIS A 22 -24.65 0.21 -6.18
N PRO A 23 -25.17 1.26 -6.86
CA PRO A 23 -25.67 1.16 -8.24
C PRO A 23 -24.67 0.60 -9.26
N VAL A 24 -23.37 0.81 -9.04
CA VAL A 24 -22.30 0.30 -9.90
C VAL A 24 -21.83 -1.11 -9.50
N LEU A 25 -21.87 -1.44 -8.21
CA LEU A 25 -21.28 -2.69 -7.71
C LEU A 25 -22.31 -3.81 -7.61
N GLU A 26 -23.56 -3.53 -7.23
CA GLU A 26 -24.62 -4.55 -7.17
C GLU A 26 -24.72 -5.35 -8.47
N PRO A 27 -24.76 -4.74 -9.67
CA PRO A 27 -24.88 -5.51 -10.89
C PRO A 27 -23.70 -6.46 -11.14
N VAL A 28 -22.49 -6.08 -10.70
CA VAL A 28 -21.27 -6.90 -10.80
C VAL A 28 -21.34 -8.10 -9.84
N PHE A 29 -21.93 -7.91 -8.65
CA PHE A 29 -21.99 -8.92 -7.59
C PHE A 29 -23.31 -9.70 -7.54
N ARG A 30 -24.31 -9.38 -8.40
CA ARG A 30 -25.66 -9.98 -8.35
C ARG A 30 -25.71 -11.50 -8.33
N LYS A 31 -24.79 -12.16 -9.04
CA LYS A 31 -24.68 -13.63 -9.11
C LYS A 31 -23.57 -14.19 -8.23
N ALA A 32 -22.87 -13.34 -7.47
CA ALA A 32 -21.80 -13.78 -6.60
C ALA A 32 -22.39 -14.46 -5.35
N VAL A 33 -21.77 -15.56 -4.94
CA VAL A 33 -22.08 -16.24 -3.68
C VAL A 33 -20.89 -16.07 -2.76
N GLN A 34 -21.16 -15.71 -1.50
CA GLN A 34 -20.11 -15.57 -0.51
C GLN A 34 -19.56 -16.95 -0.12
N ALA A 35 -18.34 -17.26 -0.57
CA ALA A 35 -17.70 -18.55 -0.31
C ALA A 35 -17.10 -18.68 1.12
N ALA A 36 -16.81 -17.56 1.78
CA ALA A 36 -16.20 -17.54 3.11
C ALA A 36 -16.55 -16.25 3.88
N PRO A 37 -16.42 -16.21 5.22
CA PRO A 37 -16.59 -14.99 6.00
C PRO A 37 -15.68 -13.85 5.53
N VAL A 38 -16.19 -12.62 5.51
CA VAL A 38 -15.40 -11.44 5.15
C VAL A 38 -14.30 -11.22 6.20
N MET A 39 -13.05 -11.23 5.74
CA MET A 39 -11.85 -11.01 6.55
C MET A 39 -11.19 -9.68 6.16
N GLY A 40 -10.45 -9.10 7.10
CA GLY A 40 -9.71 -7.87 6.86
C GLY A 40 -8.77 -7.57 8.02
N HIS A 41 -7.65 -6.93 7.72
CA HIS A 41 -6.65 -6.52 8.69
C HIS A 41 -6.15 -5.12 8.34
N PRO A 42 -5.85 -4.25 9.32
CA PRO A 42 -5.23 -2.97 9.04
C PRO A 42 -3.86 -3.15 8.39
N LEU A 43 -3.62 -2.43 7.30
CA LEU A 43 -2.32 -2.46 6.63
C LEU A 43 -1.30 -1.56 7.37
N PRO A 44 -0.15 -2.09 7.79
CA PRO A 44 0.89 -1.30 8.41
C PRO A 44 1.69 -0.53 7.34
N TYR A 45 1.51 0.79 7.31
CA TYR A 45 2.35 1.69 6.52
C TYR A 45 3.01 2.70 7.45
N SER A 46 4.33 2.59 7.64
CA SER A 46 5.02 3.31 8.72
C SER A 46 6.14 4.25 8.25
N GLU A 47 6.48 4.30 6.95
CA GLU A 47 7.62 5.09 6.43
C GLU A 47 8.93 4.89 7.23
N PHE A 48 9.22 3.67 7.70
CA PHE A 48 10.45 3.39 8.46
C PHE A 48 10.57 4.18 9.78
N ARG A 49 9.45 4.35 10.51
CA ARG A 49 9.42 4.99 11.85
C ARG A 49 10.29 4.33 12.92
N TYR A 50 10.79 3.13 12.65
CA TYR A 50 11.64 2.35 13.54
C TYR A 50 12.76 1.68 12.72
N PRO A 51 13.88 1.30 13.36
CA PRO A 51 14.93 0.51 12.70
C PRO A 51 14.37 -0.77 12.10
N LEU A 52 14.82 -1.13 10.90
CA LEU A 52 14.42 -2.38 10.23
C LEU A 52 15.25 -3.57 10.68
N SER A 53 16.24 -3.34 11.54
CA SER A 53 17.10 -4.38 12.06
C SER A 53 17.66 -4.02 13.42
N GLY A 54 18.26 -5.02 14.06
CA GLY A 54 19.03 -4.86 15.28
C GLY A 54 19.89 -6.09 15.52
N ASN A 55 20.24 -6.39 16.77
CA ASN A 55 21.12 -7.52 17.06
C ASN A 55 20.42 -8.83 16.70
N ARG A 56 20.95 -9.55 15.69
CA ARG A 56 20.43 -10.84 15.23
C ARG A 56 18.96 -10.85 14.76
N TYR A 57 18.42 -9.72 14.31
CA TYR A 57 17.10 -9.68 13.67
C TYR A 57 17.04 -8.68 12.52
N LEU A 58 16.19 -8.99 11.53
CA LEU A 58 15.78 -8.12 10.43
C LEU A 58 14.24 -8.16 10.32
N LEU A 59 13.63 -7.04 9.95
CA LEU A 59 12.19 -6.92 9.69
C LEU A 59 11.95 -6.91 8.18
N VAL A 60 10.98 -7.70 7.72
CA VAL A 60 10.59 -7.82 6.31
C VAL A 60 9.07 -7.66 6.16
N GLY A 61 8.60 -7.36 4.94
CA GLY A 61 7.17 -7.30 4.61
C GLY A 61 6.38 -6.37 5.53
N ASP A 62 5.23 -6.83 5.99
CA ASP A 62 4.33 -6.04 6.83
C ASP A 62 5.01 -5.61 8.16
N ALA A 63 5.92 -6.43 8.71
CA ALA A 63 6.68 -6.06 9.90
C ALA A 63 7.63 -4.87 9.64
N ALA A 64 8.16 -4.75 8.41
CA ALA A 64 8.96 -3.60 7.98
C ALA A 64 8.11 -2.36 7.65
N GLY A 65 6.78 -2.47 7.60
CA GLY A 65 5.87 -1.36 7.33
C GLY A 65 5.99 -0.78 5.93
N VAL A 66 6.29 -1.63 4.95
CA VAL A 66 6.59 -1.26 3.55
C VAL A 66 5.37 -1.27 2.62
N VAL A 67 4.15 -1.16 3.16
CA VAL A 67 2.93 -1.06 2.35
C VAL A 67 2.80 0.33 1.73
N ASN A 68 2.50 0.41 0.43
CA ASN A 68 2.25 1.67 -0.25
C ASN A 68 0.95 2.32 0.28
N PRO A 69 1.01 3.55 0.82
CA PRO A 69 -0.16 4.18 1.43
C PRO A 69 -1.23 4.63 0.43
N LEU A 70 -0.91 4.80 -0.85
CA LEU A 70 -1.91 5.16 -1.87
C LEU A 70 -2.67 3.94 -2.37
N THR A 71 -1.95 2.93 -2.83
CA THR A 71 -2.53 1.77 -3.52
C THR A 71 -2.88 0.61 -2.59
N GLY A 72 -2.30 0.57 -1.39
CA GLY A 72 -2.37 -0.59 -0.50
C GLY A 72 -1.48 -1.75 -0.94
N GLU A 73 -0.67 -1.59 -1.99
CA GLU A 73 0.24 -2.64 -2.46
C GLU A 73 1.39 -2.85 -1.47
N GLY A 74 1.50 -4.08 -0.95
CA GLY A 74 2.57 -4.49 -0.04
C GLY A 74 3.36 -5.69 -0.54
N VAL A 75 2.77 -6.57 -1.34
CA VAL A 75 3.36 -7.87 -1.73
C VAL A 75 4.71 -7.70 -2.45
N GLY A 76 4.78 -6.85 -3.47
CA GLY A 76 6.03 -6.59 -4.19
C GLY A 76 7.14 -6.04 -3.29
N ASN A 77 6.77 -5.13 -2.37
CA ASN A 77 7.71 -4.58 -1.40
C ASN A 77 8.14 -5.65 -0.38
N ALA A 78 7.24 -6.53 0.06
CA ALA A 78 7.55 -7.64 0.94
C ALA A 78 8.57 -8.59 0.31
N LEU A 79 8.35 -8.98 -0.96
CA LEU A 79 9.29 -9.79 -1.72
C LEU A 79 10.65 -9.12 -1.85
N HIS A 80 10.69 -7.82 -2.16
CA HIS A 80 11.95 -7.06 -2.22
C HIS A 80 12.68 -7.02 -0.87
N THR A 81 11.98 -6.78 0.23
CA THR A 81 12.60 -6.79 1.57
C THR A 81 13.13 -8.16 1.96
N GLY A 82 12.43 -9.24 1.56
CA GLY A 82 12.89 -10.62 1.77
C GLY A 82 14.16 -10.94 0.98
N LEU A 83 14.21 -10.54 -0.29
CA LEU A 83 15.39 -10.74 -1.13
C LEU A 83 16.62 -9.99 -0.59
N LEU A 84 16.43 -8.73 -0.18
CA LEU A 84 17.50 -7.94 0.44
C LEU A 84 17.96 -8.54 1.77
N ALA A 85 17.03 -9.08 2.56
CA ALA A 85 17.34 -9.72 3.84
C ALA A 85 18.14 -10.99 3.62
N ALA A 86 17.75 -11.84 2.67
CA ALA A 86 18.45 -13.06 2.33
C ALA A 86 19.90 -12.79 1.90
N GLY A 87 20.12 -11.81 1.01
CA GLY A 87 21.47 -11.41 0.60
C GLY A 87 22.32 -10.91 1.76
N HIS A 88 21.77 -10.02 2.59
CA HIS A 88 22.48 -9.50 3.78
C HIS A 88 22.80 -10.60 4.80
N ILE A 89 21.87 -11.54 5.04
CA ILE A 89 22.09 -12.67 5.94
C ILE A 89 23.20 -13.58 5.41
N ALA A 90 23.25 -13.86 4.11
CA ALA A 90 24.29 -14.68 3.52
C ALA A 90 25.69 -14.07 3.76
N GLU A 91 25.85 -12.77 3.54
CA GLU A 91 27.10 -12.05 3.82
C GLU A 91 27.46 -12.04 5.31
N CYS A 92 26.49 -11.84 6.20
CA CYS A 92 26.69 -11.89 7.65
C CYS A 92 27.08 -13.29 8.11
N SER A 93 26.50 -14.33 7.51
CA SER A 93 26.79 -15.73 7.82
C SER A 93 28.22 -16.11 7.45
N SER A 94 28.70 -15.71 6.28
CA SER A 94 30.08 -15.94 5.87
C SER A 94 31.10 -15.25 6.78
N ALA A 95 30.71 -14.13 7.41
CA ALA A 95 31.58 -13.36 8.30
C ALA A 95 31.35 -13.64 9.80
N GLY A 96 30.32 -14.41 10.18
CA GLY A 96 29.93 -14.63 11.57
C GLY A 96 29.49 -13.38 12.35
N ASP A 97 29.16 -12.27 11.68
CA ASP A 97 28.82 -10.99 12.32
C ASP A 97 27.36 -10.62 12.07
N TYR A 98 26.56 -10.64 13.13
CA TYR A 98 25.13 -10.32 13.11
C TYR A 98 24.76 -9.15 14.04
N ARG A 99 25.77 -8.34 14.41
CA ARG A 99 25.58 -7.22 15.33
C ARG A 99 24.69 -6.16 14.70
N ALA A 100 23.99 -5.41 15.55
CA ALA A 100 23.09 -4.34 15.14
C ALA A 100 23.76 -3.33 14.18
N ASP A 101 25.02 -2.97 14.43
CA ASP A 101 25.74 -2.01 13.57
C ASP A 101 25.99 -2.52 12.16
N ARG A 102 26.28 -3.81 12.00
CA ARG A 102 26.39 -4.44 10.67
C ARG A 102 25.03 -4.50 9.98
N ASN A 103 23.99 -4.84 10.72
CA ASN A 103 22.63 -4.93 10.18
C ASN A 103 22.05 -3.58 9.73
N LYS A 104 22.59 -2.44 10.17
CA LYS A 104 22.24 -1.12 9.58
C LYS A 104 22.50 -1.05 8.06
N LEU A 105 23.33 -1.92 7.49
CA LEU A 105 23.47 -2.03 6.03
C LEU A 105 22.15 -2.46 5.38
N TYR A 106 21.47 -3.46 5.94
CA TYR A 106 20.15 -3.90 5.49
C TYR A 106 19.14 -2.74 5.48
N ASP A 107 19.07 -1.96 6.57
CA ASP A 107 18.21 -0.78 6.66
C ASP A 107 18.45 0.20 5.50
N ARG A 108 19.72 0.45 5.17
CA ARG A 108 20.10 1.33 4.05
C ARG A 108 19.66 0.77 2.71
N LEU A 109 19.85 -0.54 2.48
CA LEU A 109 19.44 -1.21 1.24
C LEU A 109 17.93 -1.12 1.02
N VAL A 110 17.14 -1.43 2.06
CA VAL A 110 15.67 -1.35 2.00
C VAL A 110 15.22 0.10 1.76
N LYS A 111 15.76 1.06 2.53
CA LYS A 111 15.41 2.49 2.37
C LYS A 111 15.74 2.99 0.97
N LYS A 112 16.92 2.65 0.43
CA LYS A 112 17.32 3.02 -0.93
C LYS A 112 16.35 2.45 -1.98
N ARG A 113 15.88 1.21 -1.79
CA ARG A 113 15.00 0.54 -2.76
C ARG A 113 13.55 1.04 -2.70
N ILE A 114 13.00 1.25 -1.51
CA ILE A 114 11.55 1.33 -1.30
C ILE A 114 11.07 2.75 -0.91
N SER A 115 11.91 3.58 -0.26
CA SER A 115 11.47 4.86 0.32
C SER A 115 10.86 5.84 -0.68
N GLY A 116 11.38 5.91 -1.91
CA GLY A 116 10.86 6.79 -2.96
C GLY A 116 9.40 6.51 -3.29
N GLY A 117 9.06 5.23 -3.48
CA GLY A 117 7.68 4.79 -3.78
C GLY A 117 6.72 5.07 -2.62
N LEU A 118 7.14 4.79 -1.38
CA LEU A 118 6.31 5.05 -0.20
C LEU A 118 6.06 6.56 0.00
N THR A 119 7.10 7.37 -0.17
CA THR A 119 7.02 8.83 -0.03
C THR A 119 6.08 9.42 -1.08
N LEU A 120 6.22 8.98 -2.34
CA LEU A 120 5.34 9.41 -3.43
C LEU A 120 3.89 9.01 -3.15
N GLY A 121 3.66 7.74 -2.80
CA GLY A 121 2.34 7.23 -2.44
C GLY A 121 1.70 8.07 -1.34
N LYS A 122 2.44 8.44 -0.28
CA LYS A 122 1.87 9.23 0.82
C LYS A 122 1.52 10.64 0.39
N ARG A 123 2.37 11.28 -0.43
CA ARG A 123 2.08 12.61 -0.98
C ARG A 123 0.83 12.58 -1.84
N MET A 124 0.69 11.58 -2.69
CA MET A 124 -0.50 11.38 -3.52
C MET A 124 -1.74 11.06 -2.69
N GLN A 125 -1.63 10.22 -1.64
CA GLN A 125 -2.73 9.95 -0.72
C GLN A 125 -3.19 11.23 -0.01
N LYS A 126 -2.25 12.06 0.45
CA LYS A 126 -2.56 13.36 1.04
C LYS A 126 -3.27 14.25 0.03
N LEU A 127 -2.81 14.30 -1.22
CA LEU A 127 -3.45 15.08 -2.29
C LEU A 127 -4.88 14.59 -2.58
N ALA A 128 -5.06 13.28 -2.73
CA ALA A 128 -6.34 12.64 -2.97
C ALA A 128 -7.35 12.86 -1.83
N SER A 129 -6.86 13.07 -0.60
CA SER A 129 -7.72 13.40 0.54
C SER A 129 -8.24 14.84 0.56
N HIS A 130 -7.83 15.70 -0.39
CA HIS A 130 -8.32 17.08 -0.52
C HIS A 130 -9.27 17.21 -1.72
N GLU A 131 -10.58 17.22 -1.45
CA GLU A 131 -11.64 17.29 -2.47
C GLU A 131 -11.45 18.45 -3.46
N LYS A 132 -11.04 19.63 -2.99
CA LYS A 132 -10.80 20.80 -3.86
C LYS A 132 -9.70 20.54 -4.89
N THR A 133 -8.63 19.88 -4.50
CA THR A 133 -7.50 19.61 -5.39
C THR A 133 -7.83 18.52 -6.39
N VAL A 134 -8.55 17.49 -5.94
CA VAL A 134 -9.06 16.43 -6.81
C VAL A 134 -10.06 16.98 -7.82
N ASN A 135 -11.02 17.80 -7.38
CA ASN A 135 -12.02 18.42 -8.25
C ASN A 135 -11.38 19.39 -9.24
N LEU A 136 -10.37 20.16 -8.83
CA LEU A 136 -9.61 21.02 -9.74
C LEU A 136 -8.86 20.19 -10.79
N LEU A 137 -8.19 19.11 -10.37
CA LEU A 137 -7.52 18.19 -11.29
C LEU A 137 -8.52 17.59 -12.29
N PHE A 138 -9.70 17.17 -11.85
CA PHE A 138 -10.75 16.67 -12.75
C PHE A 138 -11.26 17.75 -13.70
N HIS A 139 -11.46 19.00 -13.23
CA HIS A 139 -11.86 20.10 -14.09
C HIS A 139 -10.81 20.39 -15.16
N VAL A 140 -9.53 20.49 -14.77
CA VAL A 140 -8.43 20.72 -15.70
C VAL A 140 -8.29 19.55 -16.68
N ALA A 141 -8.33 18.31 -16.19
CA ALA A 141 -8.31 17.09 -17.00
C ALA A 141 -9.48 17.03 -17.99
N ALA A 142 -10.67 17.45 -17.56
CA ALA A 142 -11.87 17.50 -18.40
C ALA A 142 -11.78 18.58 -19.49
N SER A 143 -10.93 19.59 -19.32
CA SER A 143 -10.65 20.61 -20.34
C SER A 143 -9.71 20.12 -21.44
N PHE A 144 -9.08 18.93 -21.31
CA PHE A 144 -8.25 18.33 -22.36
C PHE A 144 -9.03 17.26 -23.16
N PRO A 145 -9.43 17.52 -24.42
CA PRO A 145 -10.23 16.61 -25.22
C PRO A 145 -9.54 15.28 -25.57
N SER A 146 -8.20 15.25 -25.54
CA SER A 146 -7.37 14.07 -25.74
C SER A 146 -7.49 13.10 -24.56
N LEU A 147 -7.49 13.61 -23.33
CA LEU A 147 -7.61 12.80 -22.11
C LEU A 147 -9.03 12.21 -21.97
N LYS A 148 -10.07 13.00 -22.28
CA LYS A 148 -11.46 12.49 -22.36
C LYS A 148 -11.60 11.34 -23.37
N ARG A 149 -10.96 11.45 -24.55
CA ARG A 149 -10.95 10.38 -25.56
C ARG A 149 -10.23 9.13 -25.06
N TRP A 150 -9.09 9.30 -24.41
CA TRP A 150 -8.32 8.18 -23.84
C TRP A 150 -9.10 7.45 -22.74
N MET A 151 -9.72 8.18 -21.79
CA MET A 151 -10.56 7.59 -20.74
C MET A 151 -11.76 6.83 -21.31
N LYS A 152 -12.45 7.38 -22.33
CA LYS A 152 -13.53 6.66 -23.03
C LYS A 152 -13.04 5.38 -23.71
N GLY A 153 -11.84 5.39 -24.29
CA GLY A 153 -11.23 4.22 -24.91
C GLY A 153 -10.88 3.11 -23.89
N MET A 154 -10.47 3.48 -22.69
CA MET A 154 -10.14 2.54 -21.61
C MET A 154 -11.38 1.87 -21.02
N ILE A 155 -12.46 2.63 -20.79
CA ILE A 155 -13.73 2.10 -20.27
C ILE A 155 -14.42 1.16 -21.27
N ARG A 156 -14.24 1.39 -22.59
CA ARG A 156 -14.78 0.51 -23.64
C ARG A 156 -14.05 -0.83 -23.79
N ARG A 157 -12.88 -0.99 -23.15
CA ARG A 157 -12.05 -2.20 -23.23
C ARG A 157 -12.15 -3.09 -21.97
N LEU A 158 -12.91 -2.66 -20.97
CA LEU A 158 -13.27 -3.42 -19.78
C LEU A 158 -14.71 -3.92 -19.93
#